data_AF-A0A4Q6BPD1-F1
#
_entry.id   AF-A0A4Q6BPD1-F1
#
_cell.length_a   1.000
_cell.length_b   1.000
_cell.length_c   1.000
_cell.angle_alpha   90.00
_cell.angle_beta   90.00
_cell.angle_gamma   90.00
#
_symmetry.space_group_name_H-M   'P 1'
#
loop_
_entity.id
_entity.type
_entity.pdbx_description
1 polymer ?
#
loop_
_entity_poly.entity_id
_entity_poly.type
_entity_poly.pdbx_seq_one_letter_code
_entity_poly.pdbx_strand_id
1 'polypeptide(L)'
;MTFARISLFLVLLIGSLFTRAYAAEPFGAEITEADADMDKVEIYLHTINVGNMVYDNFGHTAIRVVDKRDYTDLLYNWGSFDFGNPIQFSIEFYKGNLNYKLGAYPNNHGLRVYRSDTRTVWEDRLLLTPVEKTRLLHRLKWNLRPENLYYSYQYFFDNCSTRPRDYINEAIGGGLETRYSKITSPMTYRDFVLDGYQYTP
;
A
#
# COMPACT_ATOMS: atom_id res chain seq x y z
N MET A 1 36.24 37.37 -50.15
CA MET A 1 34.79 37.27 -49.87
C MET A 1 34.37 35.84 -50.09
N THR A 2 34.24 35.04 -49.04
CA THR A 2 33.54 33.75 -49.07
C THR A 2 33.20 33.34 -47.64
N PHE A 3 31.91 33.10 -47.41
CA PHE A 3 31.30 32.75 -46.14
C PHE A 3 31.61 31.29 -45.77
N ALA A 4 31.85 31.04 -44.48
CA ALA A 4 31.59 29.73 -43.88
C ALA A 4 30.85 29.95 -42.57
N ARG A 5 29.52 29.86 -42.63
CA ARG A 5 28.64 29.82 -41.46
C ARG A 5 28.71 28.42 -40.87
N ILE A 6 29.32 28.27 -39.69
CA ILE A 6 29.23 27.05 -38.90
C ILE A 6 27.97 27.17 -38.05
N SER A 7 26.89 26.56 -38.52
CA SER A 7 25.68 26.35 -37.72
C SER A 7 25.90 25.14 -36.82
N LEU A 8 26.13 25.36 -35.53
CA LEU A 8 26.11 24.29 -34.53
C LEU A 8 24.69 24.18 -33.96
N PHE A 9 23.88 23.30 -34.54
CA PHE A 9 22.61 22.89 -33.92
C PHE A 9 22.92 22.03 -32.70
N LEU A 10 22.87 22.62 -31.52
CA LEU A 10 22.85 21.87 -30.27
C LEU A 10 21.44 21.31 -30.09
N VAL A 11 21.20 20.07 -30.55
CA VAL A 11 19.99 19.32 -30.21
C VAL A 11 20.10 18.95 -28.73
N LEU A 12 19.51 19.78 -27.87
CA LEU A 12 19.15 19.40 -26.51
C LEU A 12 18.06 18.33 -26.60
N LEU A 13 18.48 17.07 -26.73
CA LEU A 13 17.67 15.92 -26.35
C LEU A 13 17.51 16.00 -24.83
N ILE A 14 16.56 16.82 -24.40
CA ILE A 14 15.93 16.67 -23.08
C ILE A 14 15.20 15.35 -23.18
N GLY A 15 15.92 14.26 -22.89
CA GLY A 15 15.31 12.98 -22.61
C GLY A 15 14.32 13.26 -21.50
N SER A 16 13.03 13.20 -21.85
CA SER A 16 11.96 13.09 -20.90
C SER A 16 12.30 11.90 -20.02
N LEU A 17 12.90 12.17 -18.86
CA LEU A 17 12.93 11.26 -17.74
C LEU A 17 11.45 11.01 -17.42
N PHE A 18 10.92 9.96 -18.06
CA PHE A 18 9.62 9.43 -17.73
C PHE A 18 9.60 9.29 -16.21
N THR A 19 8.75 10.08 -15.56
CA THR A 19 8.21 9.70 -14.26
C THR A 19 7.55 8.35 -14.49
N ARG A 20 8.30 7.27 -14.33
CA ARG A 20 7.71 5.96 -14.09
C ARG A 20 6.91 6.17 -12.82
N ALA A 21 5.59 6.28 -12.98
CA ALA A 21 4.68 6.09 -11.87
C ALA A 21 5.14 4.81 -11.17
N TYR A 22 5.28 4.88 -9.85
CA TYR A 22 5.65 3.77 -8.99
C TYR A 22 4.50 2.74 -8.92
N ALA A 23 3.80 2.51 -10.03
CA ALA A 23 2.83 1.46 -10.15
C ALA A 23 3.63 0.16 -10.26
N ALA A 24 3.49 -0.71 -9.26
CA ALA A 24 3.92 -2.08 -9.40
C ALA A 24 3.34 -2.63 -10.72
N GLU A 25 4.16 -3.32 -11.52
CA GLU A 25 3.69 -3.99 -12.74
C GLU A 25 2.38 -4.75 -12.43
N PRO A 26 1.33 -4.60 -13.27
CA PRO A 26 0.05 -5.26 -13.03
C PRO A 26 0.27 -6.76 -12.96
N PHE A 27 -0.06 -7.37 -11.83
CA PHE A 27 0.16 -8.76 -11.51
C PHE A 27 -1.18 -9.48 -11.48
N GLY A 28 -1.35 -10.43 -12.40
CA GLY A 28 -2.56 -11.24 -12.43
C GLY A 28 -3.77 -10.55 -13.08
N ALA A 29 -3.58 -9.45 -13.80
CA ALA A 29 -4.60 -8.93 -14.72
C ALA A 29 -5.03 -10.00 -15.76
N GLU A 30 -4.13 -10.94 -16.07
CA GLU A 30 -4.36 -12.09 -16.95
C GLU A 30 -5.13 -13.25 -16.29
N ILE A 31 -5.28 -13.25 -14.95
CA ILE A 31 -6.04 -14.30 -14.26
C ILE A 31 -7.51 -14.06 -14.52
N THR A 32 -8.13 -14.88 -15.37
CA THR A 32 -9.55 -14.80 -15.72
C THR A 32 -10.38 -15.91 -15.08
N GLU A 33 -9.73 -16.94 -14.53
CA GLU A 33 -10.35 -18.07 -13.87
C GLU A 33 -10.03 -18.06 -12.37
N ALA A 34 -10.95 -18.61 -11.58
CA ALA A 34 -10.76 -18.69 -10.14
C ALA A 34 -9.99 -19.97 -9.79
N ASP A 35 -9.13 -19.89 -8.77
CA ASP A 35 -8.61 -21.08 -8.10
C ASP A 35 -9.77 -21.87 -7.46
N ALA A 36 -9.56 -23.17 -7.21
CA ALA A 36 -10.58 -24.03 -6.62
C ALA A 36 -11.02 -23.56 -5.21
N ASP A 37 -12.30 -23.80 -4.90
CA ASP A 37 -12.91 -23.60 -3.57
C ASP A 37 -12.81 -22.16 -3.01
N MET A 38 -12.91 -21.14 -3.86
CA MET A 38 -12.90 -19.72 -3.43
C MET A 38 -14.12 -19.30 -2.58
N ASP A 39 -15.16 -20.13 -2.48
CA ASP A 39 -16.26 -19.98 -1.54
C ASP A 39 -15.82 -20.19 -0.08
N LYS A 40 -14.72 -20.93 0.14
CA LYS A 40 -14.13 -21.20 1.47
C LYS A 40 -13.16 -20.12 1.94
N VAL A 41 -12.88 -19.12 1.11
CA VAL A 41 -11.99 -18.00 1.44
C VAL A 41 -12.79 -16.74 1.76
N GLU A 42 -12.49 -16.11 2.89
CA GLU A 42 -13.08 -14.84 3.31
C GLU A 42 -11.98 -13.78 3.45
N ILE A 43 -12.19 -12.60 2.89
CA ILE A 43 -11.22 -11.51 2.90
C ILE A 43 -11.86 -10.30 3.55
N TYR A 44 -11.12 -9.67 4.46
CA TYR A 44 -11.56 -8.51 5.20
C TYR A 44 -10.53 -7.39 5.12
N LEU A 45 -11.02 -6.16 5.14
CA LEU A 45 -10.21 -4.98 5.35
C LEU A 45 -10.26 -4.62 6.84
N HIS A 46 -9.09 -4.49 7.46
CA HIS A 46 -8.96 -3.94 8.80
C HIS A 46 -8.64 -2.45 8.68
N THR A 47 -9.46 -1.62 9.30
CA THR A 47 -9.15 -0.21 9.53
C THR A 47 -8.80 -0.04 10.99
N ILE A 48 -7.57 0.37 11.28
CA ILE A 48 -7.04 0.53 12.64
C ILE A 48 -6.98 2.04 12.94
N ASN A 49 -7.61 2.44 14.05
CA ASN A 49 -7.67 3.83 14.51
C ASN A 49 -6.28 4.41 14.77
N VAL A 50 -6.12 5.74 14.88
CA VAL A 50 -4.82 6.39 15.16
C VAL A 50 -4.17 5.88 16.45
N GLY A 51 -2.84 5.95 16.53
CA GLY A 51 -2.06 5.68 17.73
C GLY A 51 -1.37 6.94 18.28
N ASN A 52 -0.63 6.76 19.38
CA ASN A 52 0.02 7.86 20.11
C ASN A 52 1.45 8.18 19.62
N MET A 53 1.95 7.45 18.63
CA MET A 53 3.31 7.56 18.13
C MET A 53 3.33 8.28 16.77
N VAL A 54 4.44 8.94 16.46
CA VAL A 54 4.57 9.70 15.20
C VAL A 54 4.39 8.85 13.93
N TYR A 55 4.61 7.54 14.04
CA TYR A 55 4.51 6.59 12.93
C TYR A 55 3.14 5.88 12.85
N ASP A 56 2.21 6.13 13.78
CA ASP A 56 0.87 5.53 13.77
C ASP A 56 -0.29 6.53 14.00
N ASN A 57 0.02 7.82 14.04
CA ASN A 57 -0.89 8.96 14.21
C ASN A 57 -1.95 9.15 13.11
N PHE A 58 -1.80 8.55 11.91
CA PHE A 58 -2.81 8.63 10.84
C PHE A 58 -3.62 7.33 10.67
N GLY A 59 -3.52 6.43 11.65
CA GLY A 59 -4.19 5.13 11.56
C GLY A 59 -3.39 4.16 10.70
N HIS A 60 -4.03 3.04 10.34
CA HIS A 60 -3.40 1.98 9.57
C HIS A 60 -4.45 1.10 8.89
N THR A 61 -4.06 0.39 7.83
CA THR A 61 -4.92 -0.58 7.14
C THR A 61 -4.20 -1.89 6.94
N ALA A 62 -4.91 -3.00 7.12
CA ALA A 62 -4.39 -4.34 6.87
C ALA A 62 -5.43 -5.21 6.15
N ILE A 63 -4.98 -6.27 5.49
CA ILE A 63 -5.88 -7.24 4.83
C ILE A 63 -5.86 -8.52 5.65
N ARG A 64 -7.02 -8.97 6.10
CA ARG A 64 -7.18 -10.29 6.74
C ARG A 64 -7.70 -11.29 5.72
N VAL A 65 -7.09 -12.47 5.69
CA VAL A 65 -7.53 -13.61 4.87
C VAL A 65 -7.80 -14.78 5.78
N VAL A 66 -9.05 -15.26 5.77
CA VAL A 66 -9.47 -16.51 6.39
C VAL A 66 -9.61 -17.55 5.29
N ASP A 67 -8.74 -18.55 5.29
CA ASP A 67 -8.77 -19.65 4.33
C ASP A 67 -9.15 -20.96 5.03
N LYS A 68 -10.40 -21.39 4.82
CA LYS A 68 -10.94 -22.61 5.44
C LYS A 68 -10.43 -23.90 4.75
N ARG A 69 -9.70 -23.80 3.64
CA ARG A 69 -9.08 -24.96 2.95
C ARG A 69 -7.85 -25.43 3.71
N ASP A 70 -7.05 -24.47 4.17
CA ASP A 70 -5.78 -24.70 4.85
C ASP A 70 -5.85 -24.40 6.37
N TYR A 71 -7.04 -24.05 6.87
CA TYR A 71 -7.30 -23.63 8.26
C TYR A 71 -6.42 -22.47 8.73
N THR A 72 -6.23 -21.47 7.86
CA THR A 72 -5.41 -20.28 8.16
C THR A 72 -6.27 -19.03 8.36
N ASP A 73 -5.82 -18.14 9.24
CA ASP A 73 -6.40 -16.82 9.49
C ASP A 73 -5.25 -15.83 9.65
N LEU A 74 -4.86 -15.21 8.53
CA LEU A 74 -3.66 -14.39 8.42
C LEU A 74 -4.01 -12.91 8.21
N LEU A 75 -3.29 -12.05 8.92
CA LEU A 75 -3.32 -10.61 8.73
C LEU A 75 -2.06 -10.17 7.96
N TYR A 76 -2.27 -9.50 6.84
CA TYR A 76 -1.25 -8.92 5.97
C TYR A 76 -1.13 -7.43 6.27
N ASN A 77 0.02 -7.03 6.80
CA ASN A 77 0.29 -5.71 7.36
C ASN A 77 1.54 -5.09 6.72
N TRP A 78 1.39 -3.96 6.02
CA TRP A 78 2.52 -3.22 5.42
C TRP A 78 3.08 -2.11 6.31
N GLY A 79 2.62 -1.99 7.55
CA GLY A 79 3.08 -1.02 8.56
C GLY A 79 4.25 -1.51 9.41
N SER A 80 4.91 -2.62 9.07
CA SER A 80 6.04 -3.16 9.83
C SER A 80 7.37 -2.57 9.34
N PHE A 81 8.23 -2.13 10.25
CA PHE A 81 9.56 -1.59 9.94
C PHE A 81 10.54 -1.90 11.08
N ASP A 82 11.84 -1.72 10.81
CA ASP A 82 12.87 -1.81 11.84
C ASP A 82 13.09 -0.43 12.46
N PHE A 83 12.81 -0.30 13.76
CA PHE A 83 12.96 0.96 14.48
C PHE A 83 14.45 1.31 14.72
N GLY A 84 15.37 0.33 14.63
CA GLY A 84 16.79 0.55 14.89
C GLY A 84 17.03 1.28 16.21
N ASN A 85 17.77 2.39 16.17
CA ASN A 85 17.87 3.32 17.30
C ASN A 85 17.01 4.58 17.07
N PRO A 86 16.51 5.24 18.15
CA PRO A 86 15.58 6.37 18.02
C PRO A 86 16.12 7.55 17.20
N ILE A 87 17.41 7.90 17.35
CA ILE A 87 18.02 9.03 16.64
C ILE A 87 18.06 8.76 15.14
N GLN A 88 18.52 7.57 14.76
CA GLN A 88 18.60 7.14 13.37
C GLN A 88 17.20 7.07 12.75
N PHE A 89 16.23 6.48 13.46
CA PHE A 89 14.85 6.46 13.01
C PHE A 89 14.31 7.86 12.79
N SER A 90 14.48 8.79 13.75
CA SER A 90 14.00 10.16 13.61
C SER A 90 14.63 10.88 12.41
N ILE A 91 15.92 10.65 12.15
CA ILE A 91 16.61 11.23 10.98
C ILE A 91 16.06 10.67 9.68
N GLU A 92 15.92 9.34 9.55
CA GLU A 92 15.41 8.74 8.33
C GLU A 92 13.92 9.01 8.12
N PHE A 93 13.13 9.08 9.20
CA PHE A 93 11.73 9.49 9.17
C PHE A 93 11.60 10.92 8.65
N TYR A 94 12.40 11.86 9.18
CA TYR A 94 12.43 13.24 8.71
C TYR A 94 12.83 13.36 7.24
N LYS A 95 13.78 12.53 6.79
CA LYS A 95 14.22 12.48 5.38
C LYS A 95 13.22 11.76 4.45
N GLY A 96 12.26 11.02 5.00
CA GLY A 96 11.35 10.16 4.23
C GLY A 96 11.99 8.86 3.72
N ASN A 97 13.10 8.44 4.28
CA ASN A 97 13.88 7.28 3.86
C ASN A 97 13.57 6.04 4.73
N LEU A 98 12.31 5.61 4.74
CA LEU A 98 11.89 4.49 5.58
C LEU A 98 11.68 3.24 4.74
N ASN A 99 12.34 2.16 5.11
CA ASN A 99 12.11 0.85 4.51
C ASN A 99 11.13 0.05 5.39
N TYR A 100 9.93 -0.14 4.87
CA TYR A 100 8.90 -0.95 5.49
C TYR A 100 8.90 -2.34 4.85
N LYS A 101 8.24 -3.29 5.52
CA LYS A 101 8.04 -4.65 5.03
C LYS A 101 6.63 -5.12 5.24
N LEU A 102 6.19 -6.02 4.37
CA LEU A 102 5.00 -6.83 4.62
C LEU A 102 5.26 -7.81 5.77
N GLY A 103 4.40 -7.77 6.78
CA GLY A 103 4.21 -8.85 7.75
C GLY A 103 2.98 -9.67 7.40
N ALA A 104 3.09 -11.00 7.45
CA ALA A 104 1.95 -11.91 7.41
C ALA A 104 2.01 -12.84 8.62
N TYR A 105 1.02 -12.74 9.50
CA TYR A 105 0.99 -13.46 10.76
C TYR A 105 -0.45 -13.75 11.20
N PRO A 106 -0.68 -14.67 12.16
CA PRO A 106 -2.02 -14.97 12.64
C PRO A 106 -2.79 -13.72 13.08
N ASN A 107 -4.04 -13.57 12.64
CA ASN A 107 -4.84 -12.37 12.92
C ASN A 107 -4.94 -12.06 14.43
N ASN A 108 -5.05 -13.09 15.26
CA ASN A 108 -5.09 -12.94 16.71
C ASN A 108 -3.82 -12.28 17.29
N HIS A 109 -2.66 -12.41 16.63
CA HIS A 109 -1.42 -11.74 17.03
C HIS A 109 -1.52 -10.24 16.76
N GLY A 110 -2.02 -9.84 15.58
CA GLY A 110 -2.28 -8.44 15.26
C GLY A 110 -3.27 -7.79 16.22
N LEU A 111 -4.40 -8.44 16.48
CA LEU A 111 -5.40 -7.93 17.42
C LEU A 111 -4.87 -7.77 18.84
N ARG A 112 -3.92 -8.61 19.29
CA ARG A 112 -3.26 -8.43 20.59
C ARG A 112 -2.41 -7.16 20.64
N VAL A 113 -1.64 -6.90 19.59
CA VAL A 113 -0.82 -5.68 19.48
C VAL A 113 -1.72 -4.43 19.47
N TYR A 114 -2.73 -4.40 18.60
CA TYR A 114 -3.63 -3.23 18.55
C TYR A 114 -4.40 -3.03 19.85
N ARG A 115 -4.75 -4.11 20.56
CA ARG A 115 -5.35 -4.01 21.90
C ARG A 115 -4.37 -3.45 22.93
N SER A 116 -3.10 -3.86 22.94
CA SER A 116 -2.11 -3.30 23.87
C SER A 116 -1.87 -1.82 23.63
N ASP A 117 -2.00 -1.39 22.38
CA ASP A 117 -1.86 0.00 21.96
C ASP A 117 -3.15 0.81 22.15
N THR A 118 -4.20 0.19 22.72
CA THR A 118 -5.53 0.80 22.93
C THR A 118 -6.19 1.30 21.63
N ARG A 119 -5.91 0.65 20.50
CA ARG A 119 -6.43 1.03 19.18
C ARG A 119 -7.70 0.26 18.84
N THR A 120 -8.71 0.98 18.37
CA THR A 120 -9.92 0.38 17.79
C THR A 120 -9.61 -0.21 16.42
N VAL A 121 -10.16 -1.39 16.14
CA VAL A 121 -10.06 -2.07 14.85
C VAL A 121 -11.48 -2.27 14.31
N TRP A 122 -11.76 -1.71 13.14
CA TRP A 122 -12.96 -2.02 12.36
C TRP A 122 -12.61 -3.07 11.31
N GLU A 123 -13.53 -4.00 11.09
CA GLU A 123 -13.37 -5.08 10.12
C GLU A 123 -14.52 -5.03 9.11
N ASP A 124 -14.19 -4.82 7.84
CA ASP A 124 -15.12 -4.81 6.72
C ASP A 124 -14.91 -6.04 5.84
N ARG A 125 -15.95 -6.86 5.69
CA ARG A 125 -15.89 -8.01 4.77
C ARG A 125 -15.92 -7.52 3.33
N LEU A 126 -14.90 -7.88 2.55
CA LEU A 126 -14.84 -7.56 1.12
C LEU A 126 -15.66 -8.58 0.33
N LEU A 127 -16.66 -8.10 -0.40
CA LEU A 127 -17.52 -8.93 -1.27
C LEU A 127 -16.87 -9.11 -2.64
N LEU A 128 -15.77 -9.85 -2.68
CA LEU A 128 -15.03 -10.17 -3.90
C LEU A 128 -15.58 -11.44 -4.57
N THR A 129 -15.64 -11.43 -5.89
CA THR A 129 -15.90 -12.63 -6.71
C THR A 129 -14.76 -13.65 -6.57
N PRO A 130 -15.00 -14.93 -6.91
CA PRO A 130 -13.95 -15.95 -6.89
C PRO A 130 -12.66 -15.58 -7.65
N VAL A 131 -12.79 -14.96 -8.82
CA VAL A 131 -11.64 -14.53 -9.64
C VAL A 131 -10.89 -13.38 -8.97
N GLU A 132 -11.59 -12.40 -8.40
CA GLU A 132 -10.97 -11.27 -7.69
C GLU A 132 -10.26 -11.72 -6.41
N LYS A 133 -10.84 -12.67 -5.65
CA LYS A 133 -10.13 -13.30 -4.52
C LYS A 133 -8.85 -13.98 -4.99
N THR A 134 -8.91 -14.73 -6.08
CA THR A 134 -7.74 -15.41 -6.66
C THR A 134 -6.65 -14.41 -7.00
N ARG A 135 -6.97 -13.33 -7.72
CA ARG A 135 -6.02 -12.25 -8.06
C ARG A 135 -5.38 -11.65 -6.81
N LEU A 136 -6.20 -11.30 -5.81
CA LEU A 136 -5.69 -10.72 -4.56
C LEU A 136 -4.75 -11.70 -3.83
N LEU A 137 -5.14 -12.96 -3.66
CA LEU A 137 -4.29 -13.96 -3.01
C LEU A 137 -2.97 -14.18 -3.74
N HIS A 138 -3.00 -14.21 -5.08
CA HIS A 138 -1.79 -14.28 -5.89
C HIS A 138 -0.90 -13.06 -5.69
N ARG A 139 -1.47 -11.84 -5.67
CA ARG A 139 -0.72 -10.61 -5.37
C ARG A 139 -0.12 -10.62 -3.95
N LEU A 140 -0.84 -11.15 -2.95
CA LEU A 140 -0.31 -11.32 -1.59
C LEU A 140 0.88 -12.30 -1.57
N LYS A 141 0.76 -13.45 -2.25
CA LYS A 141 1.86 -14.43 -2.40
C LYS A 141 3.07 -13.84 -3.11
N TRP A 142 2.85 -13.00 -4.13
CA TRP A 142 3.94 -12.29 -4.81
C TRP A 142 4.67 -11.32 -3.88
N ASN A 143 3.93 -10.54 -3.06
CA ASN A 143 4.52 -9.64 -2.08
C ASN A 143 5.31 -10.37 -0.97
N LEU A 144 4.98 -11.63 -0.67
CA LEU A 144 5.71 -12.43 0.31
C LEU A 144 7.06 -12.96 -0.18
N ARG A 145 7.38 -12.82 -1.47
CA ARG A 145 8.68 -13.24 -1.99
C ARG A 145 9.79 -12.33 -1.46
N PRO A 146 11.00 -12.85 -1.18
CA PRO A 146 12.10 -12.06 -0.61
C PRO A 146 12.38 -10.75 -1.37
N GLU A 147 12.28 -10.77 -2.69
CA GLU A 147 12.50 -9.61 -3.56
C GLU A 147 11.41 -8.53 -3.50
N ASN A 148 10.22 -8.85 -3.00
CA ASN A 148 9.05 -7.94 -2.94
C ASN A 148 8.61 -7.61 -1.52
N LEU A 149 9.24 -8.24 -0.51
CA LEU A 149 8.84 -8.13 0.89
C LEU A 149 9.01 -6.73 1.44
N TYR A 150 10.06 -6.03 1.00
CA TYR A 150 10.45 -4.70 1.45
C TYR A 150 10.05 -3.64 0.44
N TYR A 151 9.79 -2.43 0.94
CA TYR A 151 9.51 -1.28 0.09
C TYR A 151 9.92 0.04 0.72
N SER A 152 10.19 1.02 -0.16
CA SER A 152 10.45 2.40 0.23
C SER A 152 9.12 3.07 0.53
N TYR A 153 8.86 3.33 1.81
CA TYR A 153 7.65 3.98 2.26
C TYR A 153 7.62 5.43 1.79
N GLN A 154 6.54 5.79 1.10
CA GLN A 154 6.24 7.17 0.70
C GLN A 154 4.94 7.60 1.37
N TYR A 155 5.06 8.61 2.22
CA TYR A 155 3.99 9.03 3.12
C TYR A 155 2.61 9.19 2.48
N PHE A 156 2.52 9.75 1.27
CA PHE A 156 1.24 9.97 0.57
C PHE A 156 0.93 8.98 -0.55
N PHE A 157 1.95 8.25 -1.05
CA PHE A 157 1.84 7.57 -2.34
C PHE A 157 2.04 6.05 -2.23
N ASP A 158 2.92 5.58 -1.35
CA ASP A 158 3.21 4.16 -1.16
C ASP A 158 3.37 3.87 0.33
N ASN A 159 2.25 3.60 1.00
CA ASN A 159 2.18 3.43 2.44
C ASN A 159 1.25 2.28 2.82
N CYS A 160 1.09 2.10 4.12
CA CYS A 160 0.33 1.00 4.68
C CYS A 160 -1.19 1.04 4.40
N SER A 161 -1.73 2.14 3.90
CA SER A 161 -3.12 2.27 3.47
C SER A 161 -3.27 2.33 1.95
N THR A 162 -2.32 2.93 1.22
CA THR A 162 -2.36 2.93 -0.25
C THR A 162 -2.08 1.55 -0.82
N ARG A 163 -1.20 0.74 -0.21
CA ARG A 163 -0.94 -0.63 -0.68
C ARG A 163 -2.17 -1.54 -0.64
N PRO A 164 -2.88 -1.70 0.49
CA PRO A 164 -4.16 -2.41 0.48
C PRO A 164 -5.15 -1.87 -0.55
N ARG A 165 -5.30 -0.53 -0.65
CA ARG A 165 -6.18 0.11 -1.65
C ARG A 165 -5.80 -0.32 -3.06
N ASP A 166 -4.52 -0.25 -3.42
CA ASP A 166 -4.04 -0.48 -4.77
C ASP A 166 -4.12 -1.97 -5.15
N TYR A 167 -3.77 -2.88 -4.25
CA TYR A 167 -3.90 -4.32 -4.49
C TYR A 167 -5.37 -4.78 -4.55
N ILE A 168 -6.26 -4.16 -3.78
CA ILE A 168 -7.70 -4.40 -3.92
C ILE A 168 -8.20 -3.84 -5.25
N ASN A 169 -7.82 -2.61 -5.61
CA ASN A 169 -8.20 -1.99 -6.89
C ASN A 169 -7.77 -2.85 -8.07
N GLU A 170 -6.54 -3.35 -8.04
CA GLU A 170 -6.01 -4.26 -9.04
C GLU A 170 -6.82 -5.56 -9.13
N ALA A 171 -7.11 -6.20 -7.99
CA ALA A 171 -7.86 -7.44 -7.97
C ALA A 171 -9.23 -7.30 -8.64
N ILE A 172 -9.90 -6.17 -8.41
CA ILE A 172 -11.22 -5.83 -9.00
C ILE A 172 -11.13 -5.16 -10.38
N GLY A 173 -9.97 -5.24 -11.06
CA GLY A 173 -9.81 -4.74 -12.42
C GLY A 173 -9.89 -3.22 -12.56
N GLY A 174 -9.40 -2.47 -11.57
CA GLY A 174 -9.35 -1.01 -11.62
C GLY A 174 -10.65 -0.30 -11.22
N GLY A 175 -11.58 -1.02 -10.59
CA GLY A 175 -12.91 -0.49 -10.25
C GLY A 175 -12.88 0.72 -9.30
N LEU A 176 -11.95 0.78 -8.35
CA LEU A 176 -11.82 1.94 -7.46
C LEU A 176 -11.30 3.16 -8.23
N GLU A 177 -10.25 2.98 -9.02
CA GLU A 177 -9.69 4.07 -9.83
C GLU A 177 -10.71 4.59 -10.85
N THR A 178 -11.42 3.70 -11.54
CA THR A 178 -12.48 4.07 -12.50
C THR A 178 -13.54 4.94 -11.85
N ARG A 179 -13.91 4.65 -10.60
CA ARG A 179 -14.94 5.38 -9.86
C ARG A 179 -14.44 6.69 -9.26
N TYR A 180 -13.21 6.72 -8.77
CA TYR A 180 -12.73 7.79 -7.89
C TYR A 180 -11.60 8.67 -8.47
N SER A 181 -11.00 8.31 -9.61
CA SER A 181 -9.88 9.05 -10.23
C SER A 181 -10.19 10.51 -10.59
N LYS A 182 -11.47 10.84 -10.80
CA LYS A 182 -11.93 12.20 -11.12
C LYS A 182 -12.27 13.03 -9.88
N ILE A 183 -12.26 12.42 -8.70
CA ILE A 183 -12.50 13.14 -7.45
C ILE A 183 -11.22 13.86 -7.06
N THR A 184 -11.30 15.17 -6.99
CA THR A 184 -10.22 16.04 -6.52
C THR A 184 -10.63 16.67 -5.21
N SER A 185 -9.64 16.90 -4.34
CA SER A 185 -9.83 17.69 -3.12
C SER A 185 -9.23 19.08 -3.31
N PRO A 186 -9.88 20.15 -2.81
CA PRO A 186 -9.25 21.46 -2.75
C PRO A 186 -8.14 21.52 -1.68
N MET A 187 -8.06 20.53 -0.78
CA MET A 187 -7.05 20.46 0.26
C MET A 187 -5.68 20.10 -0.32
N THR A 188 -4.66 20.82 0.14
CA THR A 188 -3.26 20.43 -0.10
C THR A 188 -2.86 19.25 0.79
N TYR A 189 -1.74 18.60 0.49
CA TYR A 189 -1.16 17.59 1.39
C TYR A 189 -0.89 18.14 2.80
N ARG A 190 -0.51 19.42 2.91
CA ARG A 190 -0.33 20.07 4.21
C ARG A 190 -1.65 20.16 4.97
N ASP A 191 -2.74 20.51 4.29
CA ASP A 191 -4.06 20.63 4.92
C ASP A 191 -4.54 19.27 5.43
N PHE A 192 -4.35 18.19 4.66
CA PHE A 192 -4.68 16.83 5.11
C PHE A 192 -3.88 16.38 6.33
N VAL A 193 -2.58 16.74 6.38
CA VAL A 193 -1.75 16.44 7.55
C VAL A 193 -2.24 17.21 8.78
N LEU A 194 -2.52 18.52 8.62
CA LEU A 194 -3.02 19.35 9.72
C LEU A 194 -4.39 18.88 10.23
N ASP A 195 -5.29 18.50 9.33
CA ASP A 195 -6.60 17.96 9.65
C ASP A 195 -6.48 16.64 10.43
N GLY A 196 -5.66 15.70 9.96
CA GLY A 196 -5.46 14.43 10.67
C GLY A 196 -4.86 14.59 12.07
N TYR A 197 -4.02 15.60 12.31
CA TYR A 197 -3.53 15.91 13.66
C TYR A 197 -4.59 16.53 14.59
N GLN A 198 -5.71 17.02 14.07
CA GLN A 198 -6.84 17.47 14.89
C GLN A 198 -7.70 16.31 15.38
N TYR A 199 -7.59 15.13 14.75
CA TYR A 199 -8.34 13.96 15.14
C TYR A 199 -7.79 13.39 16.47
N THR A 200 -8.59 13.52 17.52
CA THR A 200 -8.37 12.84 18.81
C THR A 200 -9.38 11.68 18.90
N PRO A 201 -8.91 10.42 18.96
CA PRO A 201 -9.78 9.25 18.97
C PRO A 201 -10.68 9.14 20.21
#